data_AF-A0A429Y2Z4-F1
#
_entry.id   AF-A0A429Y2Z4-F1
#
_cell.length_a   1.000
_cell.length_b   1.000
_cell.length_c   1.000
_cell.angle_alpha   90.00
_cell.angle_beta   90.00
_cell.angle_gamma   90.00
#
_symmetry.space_group_name_H-M   'P 1'
#
loop_
_entity.id
_entity.type
_entity.pdbx_description
1 polymer ?
#
loop_
_entity_poly.entity_id
_entity_poly.type
_entity_poly.pdbx_seq_one_letter_code
_entity_poly.pdbx_strand_id
1 'polypeptide(L)'
;MFLDSYVNQKVQIKFRNLPESLSGQVTGIYHPDKWCIAKLIFTESMGMWIENPCYERTKVKEDDGTDVPVSDQVAEKCPTHLLIKWDYVDSVIVFPEKDMPGVGKEAKLIGFHS
;
A
#
# COMPACT_ATOMS: atom_id res chain seq x y z
N MET A 1 12.76 15.05 -6.10
CA MET A 1 11.38 15.14 -6.66
C MET A 1 10.49 15.86 -5.64
N PHE A 2 9.46 16.62 -6.03
CA PHE A 2 8.57 17.35 -5.09
C PHE A 2 7.97 16.44 -4.00
N LEU A 3 7.65 15.19 -4.36
CA LEU A 3 7.10 14.19 -3.44
C LEU A 3 8.07 13.74 -2.33
N ASP A 4 9.38 13.96 -2.45
CA ASP A 4 10.36 13.55 -1.43
C ASP A 4 10.14 14.28 -0.10
N SER A 5 9.57 15.50 -0.15
CA SER A 5 9.20 16.26 1.05
C SER A 5 8.04 15.65 1.83
N TYR A 6 7.36 14.64 1.27
CA TYR A 6 6.19 13.97 1.84
C TYR A 6 6.45 12.51 2.23
N VAL A 7 7.70 12.07 2.23
CA VAL A 7 8.08 10.74 2.74
C VAL A 7 7.60 10.59 4.19
N ASN A 8 7.10 9.40 4.51
CA ASN A 8 6.40 9.01 5.74
C ASN A 8 5.05 9.68 5.98
N GLN A 9 4.53 10.47 5.05
CA GLN A 9 3.19 11.06 5.13
C GLN A 9 2.18 10.25 4.31
N LYS A 10 0.89 10.43 4.63
CA LYS A 10 -0.20 9.85 3.83
C LYS A 10 -0.41 10.69 2.58
N VAL A 11 -0.55 10.01 1.44
CA VAL A 11 -0.87 10.59 0.14
C VAL A 11 -2.14 9.95 -0.40
N GLN A 12 -2.87 10.69 -1.23
CA GLN A 12 -3.97 10.15 -2.02
C GLN A 12 -3.50 9.89 -3.45
N ILE A 13 -3.81 8.71 -3.98
CA ILE A 13 -3.36 8.22 -5.26
C ILE A 13 -4.60 7.90 -6.08
N LYS A 14 -4.68 8.47 -7.27
CA LYS A 14 -5.62 8.04 -8.30
C LYS A 14 -4.87 7.14 -9.27
N PHE A 15 -5.34 5.92 -9.43
CA PHE A 15 -4.77 4.99 -10.40
C PHE A 15 -5.40 5.18 -11.78
N ARG A 16 -4.62 4.87 -12.81
CA ARG A 16 -5.08 4.67 -14.20
C ARG A 16 -4.61 3.32 -14.69
N ASN A 17 -5.44 2.61 -15.44
CA ASN A 17 -5.07 1.36 -16.12
C ASN A 17 -4.30 0.35 -15.22
N LEU A 18 -4.66 0.28 -13.93
CA LEU A 18 -4.00 -0.64 -13.00
C LEU A 18 -4.34 -2.09 -13.42
N PRO A 19 -3.34 -2.95 -13.68
CA PRO A 19 -3.60 -4.35 -14.02
C PRO A 19 -4.40 -5.05 -12.93
N GLU A 20 -5.28 -5.97 -13.31
CA GLU A 20 -6.05 -6.78 -12.35
C GLU A 20 -5.13 -7.53 -11.37
N SER A 21 -3.96 -7.96 -11.84
CA SER A 21 -2.93 -8.63 -11.02
C SER A 21 -2.36 -7.76 -9.90
N LEU A 22 -2.52 -6.43 -9.97
CA LEU A 22 -2.11 -5.48 -8.93
C LEU A 22 -3.29 -5.04 -8.05
N SER A 23 -4.48 -5.60 -8.26
CA SER A 23 -5.67 -5.34 -7.44
C SER A 23 -5.99 -6.55 -6.55
N GLY A 24 -6.70 -6.31 -5.46
CA GLY A 24 -7.20 -7.35 -4.55
C GLY A 24 -6.29 -7.65 -3.36
N GLN A 25 -6.45 -8.85 -2.80
CA GLN A 25 -5.96 -9.20 -1.46
C GLN A 25 -4.44 -9.11 -1.31
N VAL A 26 -3.69 -9.45 -2.36
CA VAL A 26 -2.22 -9.46 -2.32
C VAL A 26 -1.65 -8.05 -2.15
N THR A 27 -2.23 -7.06 -2.83
CA THR A 27 -1.75 -5.67 -2.83
C THR A 27 -2.53 -4.76 -1.88
N GLY A 28 -3.69 -5.20 -1.40
CA GLY A 28 -4.61 -4.39 -0.61
C GLY A 28 -5.33 -3.29 -1.40
N ILE A 29 -5.25 -3.30 -2.75
CA ILE A 29 -5.88 -2.31 -3.63
C ILE A 29 -7.23 -2.87 -4.11
N TYR A 30 -8.29 -2.65 -3.33
CA TYR A 30 -9.63 -3.21 -3.62
C TYR A 30 -10.51 -2.34 -4.53
N HIS A 31 -10.25 -1.04 -4.56
CA HIS A 31 -11.03 -0.07 -5.33
C HIS A 31 -10.11 0.83 -6.15
N PRO A 32 -9.40 0.29 -7.15
CA PRO A 32 -8.46 1.06 -7.97
C PRO A 32 -9.15 2.17 -8.79
N ASP A 33 -10.46 2.09 -8.96
CA ASP A 33 -11.32 3.10 -9.56
C ASP A 33 -11.53 4.34 -8.68
N LYS A 34 -11.24 4.25 -7.37
CA LYS A 34 -11.40 5.34 -6.40
C LYS A 34 -10.07 5.99 -6.05
N TRP A 35 -10.13 7.07 -5.28
CA TRP A 35 -8.94 7.63 -4.65
C TRP A 35 -8.49 6.70 -3.52
N CYS A 36 -7.23 6.27 -3.58
CA CYS A 36 -6.63 5.38 -2.61
C CYS A 36 -5.67 6.13 -1.69
N ILE A 37 -5.73 5.88 -0.39
CA ILE A 37 -4.81 6.47 0.59
C ILE A 37 -3.75 5.46 1.00
N ALA A 38 -2.49 5.84 0.93
CA ALA A 38 -1.38 5.09 1.50
C ALA A 38 -0.28 6.00 2.03
N LYS A 39 0.60 5.46 2.89
CA LYS A 39 1.78 6.16 3.37
C LYS A 39 2.87 6.08 2.31
N LEU A 40 3.42 7.24 1.92
CA LEU A 40 4.55 7.32 1.02
C LEU A 40 5.83 6.92 1.77
N ILE A 41 6.58 5.97 1.23
CA ILE A 41 7.83 5.48 1.83
C ILE A 41 9.05 6.06 1.10
N PHE A 42 9.01 6.11 -0.22
CA PHE A 42 10.12 6.57 -1.04
C PHE A 42 9.64 6.92 -2.45
N THR A 43 10.35 7.79 -3.16
CA THR A 43 10.12 8.00 -4.61
C THR A 43 11.38 7.76 -5.40
N GLU A 44 11.21 7.22 -6.60
CA GLU A 44 12.30 6.98 -7.54
C GLU A 44 11.83 7.26 -8.98
N SER A 45 12.77 7.19 -9.92
CA SER A 45 12.50 7.50 -11.32
C SER A 45 11.38 6.64 -11.94
N MET A 46 11.20 5.40 -11.47
CA MET A 46 10.21 4.45 -11.98
C MET A 46 8.85 4.53 -11.28
N GLY A 47 8.78 5.04 -10.06
CA GLY A 47 7.54 5.03 -9.29
C GLY A 47 7.66 5.59 -7.87
N MET A 48 6.66 5.25 -7.07
CA MET A 48 6.65 5.50 -5.64
C MET A 48 6.50 4.19 -4.87
N TRP A 49 7.18 4.11 -3.74
CA TRP A 49 6.99 3.05 -2.76
C TRP A 49 5.95 3.49 -1.75
N ILE A 50 4.94 2.66 -1.53
CA ILE A 50 3.89 2.89 -0.55
C ILE A 50 3.86 1.77 0.49
N GLU A 51 3.43 2.10 1.71
CA GLU A 51 3.16 1.10 2.73
C GLU A 51 1.82 0.42 2.45
N ASN A 52 1.84 -0.90 2.26
CA ASN A 52 0.66 -1.75 2.30
C ASN A 52 0.53 -2.36 3.71
N PRO A 53 -0.47 -1.94 4.50
CA PRO A 53 -0.62 -2.38 5.88
C PRO A 53 -1.22 -3.79 6.02
N CYS A 54 -1.58 -4.47 4.92
CA CYS A 54 -2.44 -5.65 4.96
C CYS A 54 -1.90 -6.86 4.21
N TYR A 55 -0.59 -6.93 4.01
CA TYR A 55 0.02 -8.16 3.56
C TYR A 55 0.03 -9.17 4.71
N GLU A 56 -0.62 -10.31 4.49
CA GLU A 56 -0.63 -11.44 5.41
C GLU A 56 0.41 -12.44 4.94
N ARG A 57 1.35 -12.79 5.83
CA ARG A 57 2.30 -13.87 5.61
C ARG A 57 2.08 -14.94 6.66
N THR A 58 2.23 -16.19 6.26
CA THR A 58 2.23 -17.33 7.18
C THR A 58 3.68 -17.80 7.34
N LYS A 59 4.17 -17.87 8.58
CA LYS A 59 5.49 -18.46 8.84
C LYS A 59 5.37 -19.97 8.60
N VAL A 60 6.05 -20.48 7.57
CA VAL A 60 6.04 -21.90 7.20
C VAL A 60 7.35 -22.61 7.54
N LYS A 61 8.39 -21.84 7.88
CA LYS A 61 9.71 -22.34 8.27
C LYS A 61 10.22 -21.57 9.48
N GLU A 62 10.85 -22.29 10.41
CA GLU A 62 11.63 -21.71 11.49
C GLU A 62 12.97 -21.15 10.99
N ASP A 63 13.65 -20.39 11.84
CA ASP A 63 14.89 -19.69 11.50
C ASP A 63 16.04 -20.66 11.20
N ASP A 64 15.94 -21.91 11.69
CA ASP A 64 16.86 -23.02 11.43
C ASP A 64 16.52 -23.82 10.15
N GLY A 65 15.45 -23.44 9.44
CA GLY A 65 15.00 -24.05 8.19
C GLY A 65 14.03 -25.23 8.35
N THR A 66 13.71 -25.64 9.58
CA THR A 66 12.70 -26.68 9.85
C THR A 66 11.30 -26.19 9.51
N ASP A 67 10.42 -27.11 9.12
CA ASP A 67 9.04 -26.77 8.73
C ASP A 67 8.16 -26.54 9.97
N VAL A 68 7.37 -25.46 9.96
CA VAL A 68 6.38 -25.18 11.00
C VAL A 68 5.17 -26.10 10.80
N PRO A 69 4.80 -26.93 11.79
CA PRO A 69 3.61 -27.78 11.70
C PRO A 69 2.37 -26.97 11.33
N VAL A 70 1.50 -27.51 10.47
CA VAL A 70 0.32 -26.78 9.95
C VAL A 70 -0.60 -26.27 11.08
N SER A 71 -0.68 -27.00 12.21
CA SER A 71 -1.44 -26.58 13.39
C SER A 71 -0.90 -25.32 14.08
N ASP A 72 0.39 -25.03 13.87
CA ASP A 72 1.14 -24.01 14.57
C ASP A 72 1.48 -22.83 13.64
N GLN A 73 1.06 -22.91 12.37
CA GLN A 73 1.22 -21.84 11.39
C GLN A 73 0.29 -20.67 11.72
N VAL A 74 0.88 -19.54 12.11
CA VAL A 74 0.16 -18.30 12.42
C VAL A 74 0.28 -17.31 11.25
N ALA A 75 -0.85 -16.75 10.84
CA ALA A 75 -0.89 -15.65 9.89
C ALA A 75 -0.50 -14.34 10.61
N GLU A 76 0.58 -13.71 10.16
CA GLU A 76 1.04 -12.41 10.63
C GLU A 76 0.74 -11.34 9.59
N LYS A 77 0.13 -10.23 10.05
CA LYS A 77 0.08 -9.01 9.25
C LYS A 77 1.43 -8.32 9.35
N CYS A 78 2.11 -8.17 8.22
CA CYS A 78 3.34 -7.39 8.14
C CYS A 78 3.14 -6.16 7.24
N PRO A 79 3.59 -4.96 7.69
CA PRO A 79 3.67 -3.83 6.79
C PRO A 79 4.68 -4.16 5.69
N THR A 80 4.23 -4.07 4.44
CA THR A 80 5.08 -4.30 3.27
C THR A 80 5.19 -3.02 2.46
N HIS A 81 6.30 -2.88 1.73
CA HIS A 81 6.46 -1.77 0.80
C HIS A 81 6.15 -2.26 -0.62
N LEU A 82 5.18 -1.63 -1.26
CA LEU A 82 4.75 -1.92 -2.62
C LEU A 82 5.20 -0.79 -3.54
N LEU A 83 5.87 -1.13 -4.64
CA LEU A 83 6.19 -0.19 -5.70
C LEU A 83 4.98 0.00 -6.62
N ILE A 84 4.52 1.24 -6.75
CA ILE A 84 3.57 1.66 -7.78
C ILE A 84 4.34 2.42 -8.86
N LYS A 85 4.36 1.86 -10.08
CA LYS A 85 4.98 2.51 -11.23
C LYS A 85 4.19 3.74 -11.67
N TRP A 86 4.88 4.76 -12.17
CA TRP A 86 4.26 5.99 -12.68
C TRP A 86 3.25 5.73 -13.80
N ASP A 87 3.44 4.68 -14.60
CA ASP A 87 2.51 4.30 -15.67
C ASP A 87 1.08 4.05 -15.17
N TYR A 88 0.95 3.59 -13.92
CA TYR A 88 -0.34 3.28 -13.29
C TYR A 88 -0.88 4.40 -12.42
N VAL A 89 -0.18 5.53 -12.32
CA VAL A 89 -0.60 6.69 -11.53
C VAL A 89 -1.18 7.74 -12.46
N ASP A 90 -2.43 8.12 -12.20
CA ASP A 90 -3.06 9.25 -12.86
C ASP A 90 -2.70 10.57 -12.17
N SER A 91 -2.85 10.59 -10.84
CA SER A 91 -2.57 11.78 -10.03
C SER A 91 -2.25 11.42 -8.58
N VAL A 92 -1.58 12.34 -7.90
CA VAL A 92 -1.20 12.25 -6.49
C VAL A 92 -1.58 13.54 -5.79
N ILE A 93 -2.30 13.45 -4.67
CA ILE A 93 -2.58 14.56 -3.77
C ILE A 93 -1.76 14.37 -2.51
N VAL A 94 -1.01 15.42 -2.14
CA VAL A 94 -0.26 15.51 -0.90
C VAL A 94 -0.88 16.55 0.02
N PHE A 95 -0.75 16.37 1.32
CA PHE A 95 -1.28 17.28 2.33
C PHE A 95 -0.11 18.07 2.95
N PRO A 96 0.09 19.35 2.59
CA PRO A 96 1.20 20.15 3.12
C PRO A 96 1.06 20.45 4.62
N GLU A 97 -0.14 20.32 5.18
CA GLU A 97 -0.40 20.49 6.62
C GLU A 97 -0.52 19.12 7.30
N LYS A 98 0.03 18.98 8.52
CA LYS A 98 0.10 17.71 9.27
C LYS A 98 -1.28 17.15 9.63
N ASP A 99 -2.27 18.01 9.78
CA ASP A 99 -3.63 17.62 10.14
C ASP A 99 -4.41 17.44 8.87
N MET A 100 -4.68 16.18 8.51
CA MET A 100 -5.50 15.86 7.35
C MET A 100 -6.94 16.32 7.65
N PRO A 101 -7.46 17.41 7.04
CA PRO A 101 -8.87 17.71 7.17
C PRO A 101 -9.64 16.50 6.62
N GLY A 102 -10.63 16.04 7.39
CA GLY A 102 -11.26 14.73 7.22
C GLY A 102 -11.44 14.32 5.77
N VAL A 103 -11.04 13.08 5.47
CA VAL A 103 -11.13 12.44 4.15
C VAL A 103 -12.53 12.66 3.59
N GLY A 104 -12.65 13.29 2.42
CA GLY A 104 -13.92 13.36 1.70
C GLY A 104 -14.48 11.94 1.55
N LYS A 105 -15.80 11.75 1.78
CA LYS A 105 -16.48 10.45 1.96
C LYS A 105 -16.17 9.35 0.92
N GLU A 106 -15.51 9.68 -0.18
CA GLU A 106 -15.25 8.81 -1.33
C GLU A 106 -13.84 8.18 -1.37
N ALA A 107 -12.86 8.64 -0.58
CA ALA A 107 -11.51 8.06 -0.58
C ALA A 107 -11.44 6.77 0.27
N LYS A 108 -10.72 5.76 -0.23
CA LYS A 108 -10.56 4.44 0.40
C LYS A 108 -9.10 4.22 0.83
N LEU A 109 -8.87 3.69 2.02
CA LEU A 109 -7.52 3.34 2.49
C LEU A 109 -7.05 2.04 1.83
N ILE A 110 -5.80 2.00 1.35
CA ILE A 110 -5.20 0.75 0.88
C ILE A 110 -5.06 -0.20 2.07
N GLY A 111 -5.46 -1.46 1.86
CA GLY A 111 -5.42 -2.53 2.85
C GLY A 111 -6.68 -2.69 3.71
N PHE A 112 -7.51 -1.67 3.91
CA PHE A 112 -8.68 -1.77 4.79
C PHE A 112 -9.95 -2.14 4.01
N HIS A 113 -10.60 -3.25 4.39
CA HIS A 113 -11.98 -3.55 4.01
C HIS A 113 -12.94 -2.74 4.89
N SER A 114 -13.80 -1.94 4.27
CA SER A 114 -15.01 -1.38 4.89
C SER A 114 -16.22 -2.14 4.37
#